data_AF-A0A662W009-F1
#
_entry.id   AF-A0A662W009-F1
#
_cell.length_a   1.000
_cell.length_b   1.000
_cell.length_c   1.000
_cell.angle_alpha   90.00
_cell.angle_beta   90.00
_cell.angle_gamma   90.00
#
_symmetry.space_group_name_H-M   'P 1'
#
loop_
_entity.id
_entity.type
_entity.pdbx_description
1 polymer ?
#
loop_
_entity_poly.entity_id
_entity_poly.type
_entity_poly.pdbx_seq_one_letter_code
_entity_poly.pdbx_strand_id
1 'polypeptide(L)'
;MVIVVVIFLTSVYAKSRRKGVESKTELAEELRKEVKERVEKVEEIAKELKLPESVEDAYKVLFSTLVGRYNLKKSLTPRELLKVLKNESFAEKLKVVTNLHEKAVYGKIELKDEEKEVYFRLITEMLEGL
;
A
#
# COMPACT_ATOMS: atom_id res chain seq x y z
N MET A 1 -25.52 43.93 -36.53
CA MET A 1 -25.90 42.81 -35.62
C MET A 1 -24.95 41.61 -35.80
N VAL A 2 -23.62 41.83 -35.77
CA VAL A 2 -22.61 40.75 -35.97
C VAL A 2 -21.53 40.79 -34.87
N ILE A 3 -21.29 41.96 -34.26
CA ILE A 3 -20.29 42.15 -33.21
C ILE A 3 -20.72 41.51 -31.86
N VAL A 4 -22.02 41.35 -31.59
CA VAL A 4 -22.54 40.78 -30.33
C VAL A 4 -22.35 39.26 -30.23
N VAL A 5 -22.25 38.55 -31.36
CA VAL A 5 -22.18 37.08 -31.39
C VAL A 5 -20.76 36.55 -31.10
N VAL A 6 -19.72 37.33 -31.42
CA VAL A 6 -18.32 36.92 -31.24
C VAL A 6 -17.86 37.00 -29.78
N ILE A 7 -18.40 37.93 -29.00
CA ILE A 7 -18.12 38.04 -27.55
C ILE A 7 -18.78 36.88 -26.78
N PHE A 8 -19.93 36.39 -27.24
CA PHE A 8 -20.64 35.29 -26.56
C PHE A 8 -19.91 33.96 -26.72
N LEU A 9 -19.34 33.67 -27.90
CA LEU A 9 -18.60 32.43 -28.16
C LEU A 9 -17.25 32.35 -27.42
N THR A 10 -16.54 33.47 -27.29
CA THR A 10 -15.29 33.55 -26.51
C THR A 10 -15.55 33.41 -25.01
N SER A 11 -16.66 33.97 -24.51
CA SER A 11 -17.10 33.83 -23.11
C SER A 11 -17.42 32.37 -22.74
N VAL A 12 -18.07 31.63 -23.64
CA VAL A 12 -18.43 30.22 -23.42
C VAL A 12 -17.19 29.30 -23.51
N TYR A 13 -16.27 29.58 -24.45
CA TYR A 13 -15.04 28.78 -24.61
C TYR A 13 -14.05 28.95 -23.44
N ALA A 14 -13.89 30.18 -22.93
CA ALA A 14 -13.08 30.44 -21.73
C ALA A 14 -13.68 29.81 -20.46
N LYS A 15 -15.02 29.78 -20.34
CA LYS A 15 -15.75 29.17 -19.22
C LYS A 15 -15.66 27.64 -19.21
N SER A 16 -15.59 27.00 -20.39
CA SER A 16 -15.47 25.54 -20.52
C SER A 16 -14.05 25.03 -20.15
N ARG A 17 -12.99 25.78 -20.48
CA ARG A 17 -11.62 25.46 -20.01
C ARG A 17 -11.43 25.70 -18.51
N ARG A 18 -12.04 26.73 -17.92
CA ARG A 18 -11.97 26.97 -16.46
C ARG A 18 -12.60 25.82 -15.67
N LYS A 19 -13.79 25.35 -16.06
CA LYS A 19 -14.44 24.19 -15.43
C LYS A 19 -13.61 22.90 -15.51
N GLY A 20 -12.93 22.66 -16.64
CA GLY A 20 -12.07 21.49 -16.81
C GLY A 20 -10.74 21.56 -16.05
N VAL A 21 -10.25 22.76 -15.71
CA VAL A 21 -9.06 22.96 -14.87
C VAL A 21 -9.46 22.90 -13.39
N GLU A 22 -10.53 23.57 -12.99
CA GLU A 22 -11.11 23.52 -11.63
C GLU A 22 -11.44 22.09 -11.21
N SER A 23 -12.14 21.32 -12.06
CA SER A 23 -12.47 19.91 -11.81
C SER A 23 -11.22 19.01 -11.68
N LYS A 24 -10.14 19.31 -12.40
CA LYS A 24 -8.87 18.55 -12.29
C LYS A 24 -8.10 18.91 -11.02
N THR A 25 -8.14 20.17 -10.61
CA THR A 25 -7.54 20.61 -9.34
C THR A 25 -8.30 20.07 -8.14
N GLU A 26 -9.63 20.07 -8.17
CA GLU A 26 -10.47 19.47 -7.13
C GLU A 26 -10.22 17.97 -7.00
N LEU A 27 -10.20 17.24 -8.13
CA LEU A 27 -9.89 15.82 -8.14
C LEU A 27 -8.47 15.53 -7.61
N ALA A 28 -7.49 16.38 -7.96
CA ALA A 28 -6.12 16.24 -7.47
C ALA A 28 -5.98 16.56 -5.97
N GLU A 29 -6.78 17.49 -5.44
CA GLU A 29 -6.84 17.77 -4.00
C GLU A 29 -7.54 16.64 -3.23
N GLU A 30 -8.62 16.07 -3.78
CA GLU A 30 -9.27 14.88 -3.21
C GLU A 30 -8.33 13.69 -3.17
N LEU A 31 -7.63 13.39 -4.28
CA LEU A 31 -6.62 12.33 -4.33
C LEU A 31 -5.48 12.58 -3.34
N ARG A 32 -5.01 13.81 -3.19
CA ARG A 32 -3.97 14.16 -2.20
C ARG A 32 -4.46 13.97 -0.77
N LYS A 33 -5.70 14.34 -0.47
CA LYS A 33 -6.32 14.09 0.83
C LYS A 33 -6.46 12.59 1.11
N GLU A 34 -6.93 11.81 0.14
CA GLU A 34 -7.09 10.36 0.30
C GLU A 34 -5.73 9.67 0.49
N VAL A 35 -4.70 10.07 -0.27
CA VAL A 35 -3.34 9.58 -0.09
C VAL A 35 -2.80 9.96 1.28
N LYS A 36 -3.02 11.20 1.74
CA LYS A 36 -2.56 11.66 3.04
C LYS A 36 -3.24 10.93 4.21
N GLU A 37 -4.56 10.74 4.15
CA GLU A 37 -5.30 9.94 5.13
C GLU A 37 -4.82 8.48 5.15
N ARG A 38 -4.53 7.88 3.99
CA ARG A 38 -3.98 6.53 3.93
C ARG A 38 -2.58 6.44 4.55
N VAL A 39 -1.72 7.44 4.32
CA VAL A 39 -0.37 7.49 4.91
C VAL A 39 -0.45 7.66 6.43
N GLU A 40 -1.26 8.60 6.92
CA GLU A 40 -1.45 8.82 8.36
C GLU A 40 -2.03 7.58 9.05
N LYS A 41 -3.00 6.91 8.40
CA LYS A 41 -3.59 5.67 8.92
C LYS A 41 -2.57 4.52 8.97
N VAL A 42 -1.73 4.38 7.94
CA VAL A 42 -0.64 3.37 7.93
C VAL A 42 0.40 3.67 9.02
N GLU A 43 0.75 4.93 9.26
CA GLU A 43 1.67 5.33 10.35
C GLU A 43 1.07 5.07 11.74
N GLU A 44 -0.22 5.33 11.93
CA GLU A 44 -0.93 5.11 13.18
C GLU A 44 -1.09 3.61 13.49
N ILE A 45 -1.40 2.81 12.47
CA ILE A 45 -1.49 1.35 12.59
C ILE A 45 -0.12 0.72 12.86
N ALA A 46 0.95 1.20 12.19
CA ALA A 46 2.31 0.74 12.47
C ALA A 46 2.70 1.00 13.94
N LYS A 47 2.21 2.11 14.52
CA LYS A 47 2.34 2.44 15.94
C LYS A 47 1.54 1.51 16.87
N GLU A 48 0.30 1.16 16.52
CA GLU A 48 -0.53 0.26 17.34
C GLU A 48 -0.04 -1.20 17.32
N LEU A 49 0.40 -1.70 16.15
CA LEU A 49 0.92 -3.06 16.00
C LEU A 49 2.34 -3.25 16.55
N LYS A 50 3.03 -2.14 16.91
CA LYS A 50 4.43 -2.15 17.36
C LYS A 50 5.33 -3.02 16.49
N LEU A 51 5.14 -2.95 15.17
CA LEU A 51 5.97 -3.72 14.25
C LEU A 51 7.42 -3.23 14.39
N PRO A 52 8.39 -4.16 14.52
CA PRO A 52 9.79 -3.79 14.49
C PRO A 52 10.14 -3.07 13.18
N GLU A 53 11.03 -2.06 13.23
CA GLU A 53 11.53 -1.36 12.03
C GLU A 53 12.44 -2.23 11.17
N SER A 54 12.96 -3.33 11.73
CA SER A 54 13.78 -4.31 11.03
C SER A 54 12.93 -5.20 10.13
N VAL A 55 13.35 -5.36 8.87
CA VAL A 55 12.72 -6.26 7.89
C VAL A 55 12.64 -7.69 8.45
N GLU A 56 13.71 -8.17 9.07
CA GLU A 56 13.79 -9.53 9.61
C GLU A 56 12.80 -9.71 10.76
N ASP A 57 12.79 -8.78 11.72
CA ASP A 57 11.99 -8.93 12.93
C ASP A 57 10.50 -8.69 12.66
N ALA A 58 10.15 -7.79 11.75
CA ALA A 58 8.77 -7.67 11.28
C ALA A 58 8.27 -8.95 10.59
N TYR A 59 9.12 -9.64 9.82
CA TYR A 59 8.75 -10.94 9.27
C TYR A 59 8.54 -11.98 10.36
N LYS A 60 9.41 -12.01 11.39
CA LYS A 60 9.29 -12.95 12.51
C LYS A 60 7.95 -12.78 13.24
N VAL A 61 7.46 -11.55 13.38
CA VAL A 61 6.13 -11.26 13.94
C VAL A 61 5.06 -11.88 13.06
N LEU A 62 5.03 -11.55 11.76
CA LEU A 62 4.05 -12.13 10.82
C LEU A 62 4.09 -13.66 10.82
N PHE A 63 5.28 -14.23 10.68
CA PHE A 63 5.51 -15.66 10.61
C PHE A 63 5.00 -16.37 11.88
N SER A 64 5.35 -15.86 13.05
CA SER A 64 4.93 -16.45 14.32
C SER A 64 3.41 -16.37 14.51
N THR A 65 2.79 -15.27 14.10
CA THR A 65 1.33 -15.11 14.14
C THR A 65 0.64 -16.12 13.23
N LEU A 66 1.07 -16.23 11.97
CA LEU A 66 0.50 -17.18 11.02
C LEU A 66 0.71 -18.64 11.44
N VAL A 67 1.91 -18.98 11.90
CA VAL A 67 2.22 -20.33 12.39
C VAL A 67 1.36 -20.68 13.61
N GLY A 68 1.19 -19.75 14.55
CA GLY A 68 0.35 -19.96 15.72
C GLY A 68 -1.12 -20.11 15.35
N ARG A 69 -1.64 -19.21 14.52
CA ARG A 69 -3.06 -19.17 14.13
C ARG A 69 -3.50 -20.41 13.36
N TYR A 70 -2.67 -20.89 12.44
CA TYR A 70 -2.95 -22.07 11.61
C TYR A 70 -2.39 -23.37 12.21
N ASN A 71 -1.88 -23.33 13.45
CA ASN A 71 -1.30 -24.47 14.16
C ASN A 71 -0.25 -25.24 13.31
N LEU A 72 0.67 -24.49 12.69
CA LEU A 72 1.69 -25.02 11.80
C LEU A 72 2.99 -25.33 12.55
N LYS A 73 3.90 -26.06 11.87
CA LYS A 73 5.24 -26.33 12.42
C LYS A 73 6.09 -25.05 12.42
N LYS A 74 6.77 -24.77 13.53
CA LYS A 74 7.71 -23.64 13.64
C LYS A 74 8.97 -23.79 12.78
N SER A 75 9.24 -24.99 12.28
CA SER A 75 10.41 -25.30 11.43
C SER A 75 10.19 -24.95 9.95
N LEU A 76 9.01 -24.43 9.58
CA LEU A 76 8.76 -24.02 8.20
C LEU A 76 9.69 -22.89 7.79
N THR A 77 10.10 -22.92 6.54
CA THR A 77 10.74 -21.78 5.86
C THR A 77 9.68 -20.78 5.40
N PRO A 78 10.07 -19.52 5.09
CA PRO A 78 9.19 -18.54 4.48
C PRO A 78 8.42 -19.07 3.24
N ARG A 79 9.12 -19.77 2.33
CA ARG A 79 8.49 -20.37 1.14
C ARG A 79 7.52 -21.49 1.46
N GLU A 80 7.86 -22.33 2.44
CA GLU A 80 6.96 -23.41 2.84
C GLU A 80 5.71 -22.89 3.51
N LEU A 81 5.82 -21.84 4.34
CA LEU A 81 4.66 -21.16 4.91
C LEU A 81 3.74 -20.64 3.80
N LEU A 82 4.30 -19.94 2.80
CA LEU A 82 3.52 -19.49 1.63
C LEU A 82 2.86 -20.66 0.88
N LYS A 83 3.57 -21.77 0.69
CA LYS A 83 3.04 -22.94 -0.02
C LYS A 83 1.85 -23.57 0.72
N VAL A 84 1.90 -23.59 2.06
CA VAL A 84 0.82 -24.10 2.91
C VAL A 84 -0.39 -23.17 2.86
N LEU A 85 -0.17 -21.85 2.95
CA LEU A 85 -1.23 -20.83 3.01
C LEU A 85 -1.64 -20.28 1.64
N LYS A 86 -1.31 -20.97 0.54
CA LYS A 86 -1.54 -20.50 -0.83
C LYS A 86 -3.01 -20.29 -1.21
N ASN A 87 -3.94 -20.88 -0.46
CA ASN A 87 -5.39 -20.79 -0.70
C ASN A 87 -6.06 -19.71 0.16
N GLU A 88 -5.31 -19.06 1.06
CA GLU A 88 -5.84 -17.98 1.89
C GLU A 88 -6.02 -16.69 1.08
N SER A 89 -6.97 -15.85 1.48
CA SER A 89 -7.27 -14.58 0.79
C SER A 89 -6.07 -13.63 0.74
N PHE A 90 -5.15 -13.74 1.71
CA PHE A 90 -3.93 -12.95 1.78
C PHE A 90 -2.71 -13.57 1.08
N ALA A 91 -2.85 -14.73 0.40
CA ALA A 91 -1.72 -15.47 -0.16
C ALA A 91 -0.83 -14.62 -1.09
N GLU A 92 -1.42 -13.77 -1.93
CA GLU A 92 -0.66 -12.88 -2.81
C GLU A 92 0.12 -11.81 -2.04
N LYS A 93 -0.43 -11.28 -0.93
CA LYS A 93 0.30 -10.37 -0.04
C LYS A 93 1.47 -11.08 0.63
N LEU A 94 1.22 -12.28 1.16
CA LEU A 94 2.23 -13.11 1.80
C LEU A 94 3.38 -13.45 0.84
N LYS A 95 3.07 -13.69 -0.44
CA LYS A 95 4.07 -13.94 -1.48
C LYS A 95 5.00 -12.74 -1.68
N VAL A 96 4.45 -11.54 -1.79
CA VAL A 96 5.24 -10.30 -1.95
C VAL A 96 6.15 -10.10 -0.74
N VAL A 97 5.59 -10.16 0.47
CA VAL A 97 6.34 -9.99 1.72
C VAL A 97 7.43 -11.05 1.85
N THR A 98 7.14 -12.32 1.54
CA THR A 98 8.12 -13.41 1.58
C THR A 98 9.28 -13.16 0.62
N ASN A 99 9.00 -12.73 -0.62
CA ASN A 99 10.06 -12.44 -1.59
C ASN A 99 10.98 -11.29 -1.12
N LEU A 100 10.39 -10.23 -0.56
CA LEU A 100 11.15 -9.08 -0.04
C LEU A 100 11.98 -9.46 1.20
N HIS A 101 11.42 -10.26 2.11
CA HIS A 101 12.16 -10.80 3.25
C HIS A 101 13.37 -11.63 2.79
N GLU A 102 13.18 -12.57 1.87
CA GLU A 102 14.28 -13.40 1.38
C GLU A 102 15.35 -12.59 0.66
N LYS A 103 14.94 -11.60 -0.15
CA LYS A 103 15.85 -10.65 -0.80
C LYS A 103 16.74 -9.95 0.23
N ALA A 104 16.13 -9.44 1.30
CA ALA A 104 16.83 -8.70 2.35
C ALA A 104 17.71 -9.59 3.25
N VAL A 105 17.16 -10.70 3.75
CA VAL A 105 17.78 -11.51 4.81
C VAL A 105 18.70 -12.58 4.23
N TYR A 106 18.27 -13.31 3.20
CA TYR A 106 19.08 -14.35 2.59
C TYR A 106 19.96 -13.80 1.47
N GLY A 107 19.40 -12.92 0.64
CA GLY A 107 20.12 -12.25 -0.43
C GLY A 107 21.08 -11.18 0.08
N LYS A 108 20.90 -10.68 1.31
CA LYS A 108 21.66 -9.55 1.89
C LYS A 108 21.60 -8.30 1.02
N ILE A 109 20.50 -8.13 0.28
CA ILE A 109 20.26 -6.98 -0.60
C ILE A 109 19.36 -6.01 0.12
N GLU A 110 19.83 -4.79 0.33
CA GLU A 110 19.02 -3.75 0.95
C GLU A 110 17.76 -3.45 0.11
N LEU A 111 16.62 -3.35 0.79
CA LEU A 111 15.36 -2.95 0.16
C LEU A 111 15.35 -1.44 -0.08
N LYS A 112 14.86 -1.03 -1.25
CA LYS A 112 14.57 0.38 -1.52
C LYS A 112 13.45 0.88 -0.62
N ASP A 113 13.35 2.20 -0.46
CA ASP A 113 12.34 2.80 0.41
C ASP A 113 10.91 2.44 -0.03
N GLU A 114 10.64 2.40 -1.33
CA GLU A 114 9.33 1.97 -1.84
C GLU A 114 9.05 0.48 -1.56
N GLU A 115 10.09 -0.36 -1.59
CA GLU A 115 9.97 -1.78 -1.24
C GLU A 115 9.71 -1.95 0.26
N LYS A 116 10.37 -1.16 1.11
CA LYS A 116 10.14 -1.15 2.57
C LYS A 116 8.72 -0.70 2.87
N GLU A 117 8.25 0.39 2.26
CA GLU A 117 6.88 0.87 2.45
C GLU A 117 5.84 -0.21 2.10
N VAL A 118 5.97 -0.83 0.92
CA VAL A 118 5.10 -1.93 0.49
C VAL A 118 5.19 -3.11 1.47
N TYR A 119 6.39 -3.47 1.91
CA TYR A 119 6.63 -4.58 2.82
C TYR A 119 5.89 -4.41 4.15
N PHE A 120 6.10 -3.29 4.84
CA PHE A 120 5.46 -3.02 6.13
C PHE A 120 3.95 -2.87 6.00
N ARG A 121 3.47 -2.14 4.97
CA ARG A 121 2.04 -1.99 4.72
C ARG A 121 1.35 -3.35 4.55
N LEU A 122 1.91 -4.25 3.74
CA LEU A 122 1.31 -5.56 3.50
C LEU A 122 1.33 -6.46 4.74
N ILE A 123 2.39 -6.40 5.55
CA ILE A 123 2.43 -7.12 6.84
C ILE A 123 1.29 -6.63 7.74
N THR A 124 1.17 -5.32 7.88
CA THR A 124 0.11 -4.67 8.66
C THR A 124 -1.28 -5.10 8.20
N GLU A 125 -1.59 -4.94 6.92
CA GLU A 125 -2.89 -5.32 6.36
C GLU A 125 -3.22 -6.81 6.57
N MET A 126 -2.20 -7.68 6.55
CA MET A 126 -2.41 -9.09 6.86
C MET A 126 -2.72 -9.28 8.34
N LEU A 127 -1.92 -8.70 9.23
CA LEU A 127 -2.11 -8.86 10.68
C LEU A 127 -3.46 -8.33 11.17
N GLU A 128 -3.95 -7.22 10.59
CA GLU A 128 -5.29 -6.69 10.91
C GLU A 128 -6.43 -7.54 10.35
N GLY A 129 -6.22 -8.14 9.17
CA GLY A 129 -7.22 -8.96 8.49
C GLY A 129 -7.32 -10.40 8.99
N LEU A 130 -6.40 -10.81 9.88
CA LEU A 130 -6.43 -12.10 10.56
C LEU A 130 -7.38 -12.02 11.76
#